data_AF-A0AAW1TI25-F1
#
_entry.id   AF-A0AAW1TI25-F1
#
_cell.length_a   1.000
_cell.length_b   1.000
_cell.length_c   1.000
_cell.angle_alpha   90.00
_cell.angle_beta   90.00
_cell.angle_gamma   90.00
#
_symmetry.space_group_name_H-M   'P 1'
#
loop_
_entity.id
_entity.type
_entity.pdbx_description
1 polymer ?
#
loop_
_entity_poly.entity_id
_entity_poly.type
_entity_poly.pdbx_seq_one_letter_code
_entity_poly.pdbx_strand_id
1 'polypeptide(L)'
;MLNAGPQEIAQMFFGASIVPYSVFLYFLTKSKQAPPLLLFGFYFLLVFVFATIPAGIVAKRDYGTILANVDWLHGTAESLLTFTNLFIVFGLRQGFQKVKDAQATPSEQPARNLK
;
A
#
# COMPACT_ATOMS: atom_id res chain seq x y z
N MET A 1 -21.05 29.87 7.18
CA MET A 1 -21.40 28.50 6.76
C MET A 1 -20.36 28.07 5.73
N LEU A 2 -19.55 27.05 6.02
CA LEU A 2 -18.51 26.56 5.11
C LEU A 2 -19.18 25.92 3.88
N ASN A 3 -19.26 26.66 2.78
CA ASN A 3 -19.63 26.12 1.47
C ASN A 3 -18.35 25.59 0.79
N ALA A 4 -17.77 24.53 1.35
CA ALA A 4 -16.67 23.83 0.70
C ALA A 4 -17.24 23.07 -0.51
N GLY A 5 -16.67 23.31 -1.69
CA GLY A 5 -17.08 22.57 -2.90
C GLY A 5 -16.78 21.07 -2.75
N PRO A 6 -17.47 20.18 -3.49
CA PRO A 6 -17.26 18.73 -3.42
C PRO A 6 -15.78 18.30 -3.55
N GLN A 7 -15.00 19.03 -4.34
CA GLN A 7 -13.58 18.78 -4.57
C GLN A 7 -12.71 19.10 -3.35
N GLU A 8 -13.06 20.13 -2.56
CA GLU A 8 -12.34 20.46 -1.33
C GLU A 8 -12.62 19.42 -0.25
N ILE A 9 -13.88 19.01 -0.14
CA ILE A 9 -14.29 17.95 0.76
C ILE A 9 -13.51 16.67 0.46
N ALA A 10 -13.41 16.27 -0.81
CA ALA A 10 -12.64 15.09 -1.22
C ALA A 10 -11.15 15.18 -0.82
N GLN A 11 -10.50 16.33 -1.00
CA GLN A 11 -9.10 16.52 -0.60
C GLN A 11 -8.92 16.45 0.93
N MET A 12 -9.87 17.00 1.69
CA MET A 12 -9.86 16.90 3.15
C MET A 12 -10.00 15.45 3.62
N PHE A 13 -10.94 14.68 3.05
CA PHE A 13 -11.10 13.26 3.37
C PHE A 13 -9.89 12.43 2.97
N PHE A 14 -9.28 12.73 1.82
CA PHE A 14 -8.04 12.07 1.39
C PHE A 14 -6.91 12.32 2.40
N GLY A 15 -6.64 13.58 2.75
CA GLY A 15 -5.63 13.92 3.76
C GLY A 15 -5.93 13.30 5.13
N ALA A 16 -7.20 13.33 5.56
CA ALA A 16 -7.63 12.71 6.81
C ALA A 16 -7.44 11.18 6.81
N SER A 17 -7.57 10.52 5.66
CA SER A 17 -7.39 9.07 5.51
C SER A 17 -5.96 8.57 5.73
N ILE A 18 -4.96 9.47 5.69
CA ILE A 18 -3.55 9.12 5.95
C ILE A 18 -3.37 8.62 7.39
N VAL A 19 -4.12 9.18 8.34
CA VAL A 19 -4.06 8.79 9.76
C VAL A 19 -4.52 7.33 9.96
N PRO A 20 -5.75 6.92 9.60
CA PRO A 20 -6.16 5.52 9.75
C PRO A 20 -5.30 4.57 8.91
N TYR A 21 -4.80 4.99 7.74
CA TYR A 21 -3.86 4.19 6.95
C TYR A 21 -2.53 3.95 7.69
N SER A 22 -1.97 4.99 8.32
CA SER A 22 -0.73 4.88 9.08
C SER A 22 -0.89 3.99 10.31
N VAL A 23 -2.05 4.08 10.98
CA VAL A 23 -2.41 3.19 12.09
C VAL A 23 -2.50 1.74 11.61
N PHE A 24 -3.21 1.48 10.50
CA PHE A 24 -3.26 0.17 9.87
C PHE A 24 -1.85 -0.38 9.60
N LEU A 25 -0.97 0.44 9.01
CA LEU A 25 0.39 0.03 8.68
C LEU A 25 1.22 -0.29 9.93
N TYR A 26 1.09 0.49 10.99
CA TYR A 26 1.73 0.21 12.28
C TYR A 26 1.29 -1.14 12.86
N PHE A 27 -0.01 -1.44 12.87
CA PHE A 27 -0.51 -2.72 13.36
C PHE A 27 -0.08 -3.89 12.46
N LEU A 28 -0.09 -3.70 11.15
CA LEU A 28 0.34 -4.72 10.19
C LEU A 28 1.83 -5.07 10.40
N THR A 29 2.68 -4.06 10.58
CA THR A 29 4.12 -4.24 10.86
C THR A 29 4.36 -4.85 12.23
N LYS A 30 3.62 -4.42 13.26
CA LYS A 30 3.75 -4.94 14.62
C LYS A 30 3.35 -6.42 14.73
N SER A 31 2.35 -6.85 13.96
CA SER A 31 1.85 -8.23 13.97
C SER A 31 2.90 -9.24 13.50
N LYS A 32 3.87 -8.86 12.65
CA LYS A 32 4.88 -9.75 12.04
C LYS A 32 4.32 -10.94 11.23
N GLN A 33 3.00 -11.03 11.07
CA GLN A 33 2.31 -12.05 10.29
C GLN A 33 2.29 -11.73 8.79
N ALA A 34 2.47 -10.45 8.43
CA ALA A 34 2.46 -10.00 7.05
C ALA A 34 3.75 -10.40 6.31
N PRO A 35 3.65 -10.98 5.10
CA PRO A 35 4.81 -11.23 4.24
C PRO A 35 5.58 -9.94 3.96
N PRO A 36 6.92 -9.98 3.86
CA PRO A 36 7.73 -8.77 3.67
C PRO A 36 7.39 -8.04 2.36
N LEU A 37 7.00 -8.77 1.32
CA LEU A 37 6.58 -8.19 0.04
C LEU A 37 5.25 -7.43 0.14
N LEU A 38 4.34 -7.88 1.01
CA LEU A 38 3.09 -7.19 1.31
C LEU A 38 3.36 -5.88 2.06
N LEU A 39 4.20 -5.94 3.10
CA LEU A 39 4.62 -4.75 3.84
C LEU A 39 5.28 -3.73 2.92
N PHE A 40 6.21 -4.18 2.07
CA PHE A 40 6.85 -3.33 1.08
C PHE A 40 5.83 -2.61 0.19
N GLY A 41 4.84 -3.31 -0.35
CA GLY A 41 3.78 -2.70 -1.16
C GLY A 41 3.02 -1.60 -0.42
N PHE A 42 2.61 -1.83 0.83
CA PHE A 42 1.90 -0.81 1.61
C PHE A 42 2.78 0.39 2.02
N TYR A 43 4.04 0.17 2.38
CA TYR A 43 4.97 1.29 2.65
C TYR A 43 5.28 2.08 1.38
N PHE A 44 5.47 1.39 0.25
CA PHE A 44 5.69 2.02 -1.04
C PHE A 44 4.49 2.88 -1.45
N LEU A 45 3.26 2.40 -1.25
CA LEU A 45 2.05 3.19 -1.48
C LEU A 45 2.03 4.48 -0.66
N LEU A 46 2.43 4.42 0.62
CA LEU A 46 2.45 5.59 1.50
C LEU A 46 3.46 6.63 1.02
N VAL A 47 4.68 6.19 0.70
CA VAL A 47 5.73 7.06 0.15
C VAL A 47 5.30 7.66 -1.18
N PHE A 48 4.67 6.86 -2.04
CA PHE A 48 4.12 7.30 -3.31
C PHE A 48 3.09 8.41 -3.12
N VAL A 49 2.14 8.26 -2.19
CA VAL A 49 1.16 9.32 -1.85
C VAL A 49 1.85 10.60 -1.37
N PHE A 50 2.88 10.48 -0.52
CA PHE A 50 3.64 11.65 -0.07
C PHE A 50 4.43 12.32 -1.19
N ALA A 51 4.85 11.57 -2.22
CA ALA A 51 5.54 12.11 -3.39
C ALA A 51 4.56 12.74 -4.40
N THR A 52 3.34 12.22 -4.55
CA THR A 52 2.36 12.76 -5.51
C THR A 52 1.74 14.07 -5.05
N ILE A 53 1.67 14.36 -3.75
CA ILE A 53 1.20 15.65 -3.21
C ILE A 53 2.08 16.83 -3.69
N PRO A 54 3.42 16.87 -3.46
CA PRO A 54 4.28 17.94 -3.94
C PRO A 54 4.40 17.94 -5.47
N ALA A 55 4.41 16.78 -6.12
CA ALA A 55 4.36 16.71 -7.58
C ALA A 55 3.09 17.39 -8.13
N GLY A 56 1.95 17.17 -7.46
CA GLY A 56 0.68 17.85 -7.71
C GLY A 56 0.78 19.38 -7.61
N ILE A 57 1.42 19.87 -6.55
CA ILE A 57 1.62 21.31 -6.31
C ILE A 57 2.54 21.92 -7.38
N VAL A 58 3.67 21.27 -7.68
CA VAL A 58 4.66 21.77 -8.66
C VAL A 58 4.06 21.86 -10.06
N ALA A 59 3.31 20.85 -10.50
CA ALA A 59 2.69 20.91 -11.82
C ALA A 59 1.62 22.01 -11.91
N LYS A 60 0.84 22.22 -10.85
CA LYS A 60 -0.15 23.31 -10.80
C LYS A 60 0.53 24.68 -10.86
N ARG A 61 1.74 24.82 -10.29
CA ARG A 61 2.51 26.07 -10.27
C ARG A 61 3.19 26.39 -11.60
N ASP A 62 3.87 25.41 -12.20
CA ASP A 62 4.75 25.67 -13.34
C ASP A 62 4.04 25.51 -14.69
N TYR A 63 2.94 24.74 -14.78
CA TYR A 63 2.26 24.45 -16.05
C TYR A 63 0.88 25.09 -16.20
N GLY A 64 0.32 25.73 -15.16
CA GLY A 64 -1.02 26.36 -15.21
C GLY A 64 -2.17 25.39 -15.52
N THR A 65 -1.89 24.09 -15.58
CA THR A 65 -2.82 23.00 -15.91
C THR A 65 -2.79 21.93 -14.81
N ILE A 66 -3.87 21.15 -14.75
CA ILE A 66 -4.00 20.02 -13.81
C ILE A 66 -2.95 18.95 -14.18
N LEU A 67 -2.40 18.25 -13.18
CA LEU A 67 -1.41 17.16 -13.30
C LEU A 67 -1.74 16.11 -14.38
N ALA A 68 -3.02 16.00 -14.76
CA ALA A 68 -3.55 15.12 -15.81
C ALA A 68 -3.15 15.51 -17.26
N ASN A 69 -2.64 16.73 -17.50
CA ASN A 69 -2.28 17.18 -18.86
C ASN A 69 -0.81 16.87 -19.23
N VAL A 70 -0.03 16.32 -18.29
CA VAL A 70 1.33 15.85 -18.53
C VAL A 70 1.29 14.33 -18.57
N ASP A 71 0.96 13.78 -19.75
CA ASP A 71 0.70 12.34 -19.96
C ASP A 71 1.82 11.45 -19.41
N TRP A 72 3.07 11.91 -19.47
CA TRP A 72 4.21 11.21 -18.91
C TRP A 72 4.11 11.03 -17.39
N LEU A 73 3.79 12.09 -16.65
CA LEU A 73 3.74 12.04 -15.19
C LEU A 73 2.53 11.26 -14.70
N HIS A 74 1.38 11.42 -15.36
CA HIS A 74 0.19 10.65 -15.06
C HIS A 74 0.38 9.15 -15.35
N GLY A 75 0.91 8.80 -16.53
CA GLY A 75 1.20 7.41 -16.89
C GLY A 75 2.23 6.75 -15.95
N THR A 76 3.22 7.51 -15.47
CA THR A 76 4.14 6.99 -14.45
C THR A 76 3.42 6.73 -13.12
N ALA A 77 2.54 7.64 -12.67
CA ALA A 77 1.78 7.46 -11.44
C ALA A 77 0.89 6.20 -11.50
N GLU A 78 0.19 5.98 -12.62
CA GLU A 78 -0.64 4.79 -12.83
C GLU A 78 0.19 3.50 -12.90
N SER A 79 1.35 3.54 -13.56
CA SER A 79 2.26 2.40 -13.64
C SER A 79 2.82 2.03 -12.28
N LEU A 80 3.26 3.02 -11.49
CA LEU A 80 3.75 2.81 -10.12
C LEU A 80 2.67 2.23 -9.21
N LEU A 81 1.43 2.74 -9.31
CA LEU A 81 0.30 2.17 -8.57
C LEU A 81 0.04 0.72 -8.99
N THR A 82 0.13 0.41 -10.29
CA THR A 82 0.01 -0.95 -10.81
C THR A 82 1.06 -1.88 -10.21
N PHE A 83 2.33 -1.48 -10.19
CA PHE A 83 3.40 -2.25 -9.55
C PHE A 83 3.15 -2.44 -8.05
N THR A 84 2.68 -1.40 -7.37
CA THR A 84 2.31 -1.46 -5.94
C THR A 84 1.26 -2.55 -5.68
N ASN A 85 0.20 -2.55 -6.48
CA ASN A 85 -0.87 -3.54 -6.38
C ASN A 85 -0.37 -4.96 -6.65
N LEU A 86 0.54 -5.14 -7.61
CA LEU A 86 1.18 -6.43 -7.86
C LEU A 86 2.01 -6.92 -6.66
N PHE A 87 2.80 -6.05 -6.03
CA PHE A 87 3.56 -6.40 -4.83
C PHE A 87 2.63 -6.83 -3.68
N ILE A 88 1.51 -6.14 -3.48
CA ILE A 88 0.51 -6.49 -2.47
C ILE A 88 -0.10 -7.87 -2.77
N VAL A 89 -0.55 -8.11 -4.00
CA VAL A 89 -1.18 -9.39 -4.39
C VAL A 89 -0.18 -10.55 -4.27
N PHE A 90 1.05 -10.39 -4.75
CA PHE A 90 2.09 -11.41 -4.61
C PHE A 90 2.49 -11.63 -3.16
N GLY A 91 2.56 -10.56 -2.36
CA GLY A 91 2.78 -10.65 -0.93
C GLY A 91 1.70 -11.48 -0.25
N LEU A 92 0.42 -11.20 -0.50
CA LEU A 92 -0.70 -12.00 0.03
C LEU A 92 -0.62 -13.45 -0.43
N ARG A 93 -0.37 -13.70 -1.71
CA ARG A 93 -0.24 -15.06 -2.27
C ARG A 93 0.86 -15.86 -1.56
N GLN A 94 2.01 -15.24 -1.28
CA GLN A 94 3.08 -15.87 -0.51
C GLN A 94 2.65 -16.17 0.94
N GLY A 95 1.90 -15.26 1.57
CA GLY A 95 1.34 -15.47 2.92
C GLY A 95 0.41 -16.67 2.97
N PHE A 96 -0.53 -16.77 2.02
CA PHE A 96 -1.47 -17.90 1.94
C PHE A 96 -0.76 -19.23 1.67
N GLN A 97 0.26 -19.26 0.82
CA GLN A 97 1.05 -20.48 0.58
C GLN A 97 1.75 -20.95 1.86
N LYS A 98 2.43 -20.05 2.58
CA LYS A 98 3.08 -20.39 3.86
C LYS A 98 2.11 -20.96 4.91
N VAL A 99 0.90 -20.40 4.99
CA VAL A 99 -0.14 -20.89 5.90
C VAL A 99 -0.69 -22.25 5.45
N LYS A 100 -0.77 -22.50 4.14
CA LYS A 100 -1.20 -23.78 3.58
C LYS A 100 -0.15 -24.88 3.84
N ASP A 101 1.12 -24.59 3.62
CA ASP A 101 2.23 -25.53 3.83
C ASP A 101 2.40 -25.89 5.31
N ALA A 102 2.20 -24.91 6.21
CA ALA A 102 2.19 -25.14 7.65
C ALA A 102 1.03 -26.06 8.10
N GLN A 103 -0.12 -26.00 7.43
CA GLN A 103 -1.26 -26.88 7.72
C GLN A 103 -1.13 -28.27 7.08
N ALA A 104 -0.40 -28.38 5.97
CA ALA A 104 -0.12 -29.66 5.31
C ALA A 104 0.93 -30.52 6.04
N THR A 105 1.56 -29.98 7.10
CA THR A 105 2.54 -30.71 7.93
C THR A 105 2.01 -30.98 9.36
N PRO A 106 1.00 -31.84 9.59
CA PRO A 106 0.71 -32.34 10.93
C PRO A 106 1.72 -33.42 11.33
N SER A 107 2.62 -33.07 12.25
CA SER A 107 3.32 -34.01 13.17
C SER A 107 3.96 -35.26 12.55
N GLU A 108 5.21 -35.15 12.08
CA GLU A 108 6.15 -36.26 12.23
C GLU A 108 6.75 -36.17 13.64
N GLN A 109 6.01 -36.69 14.63
CA GLN A 109 6.63 -37.07 15.90
C GLN A 109 7.66 -38.15 15.57
N PRO A 110 8.96 -37.98 15.88
CA PRO A 110 9.84 -39.13 15.86
C PRO A 110 9.36 -40.02 17.01
N ALA A 111 8.65 -41.09 16.64
CA ALA A 111 8.29 -42.15 17.53
C ALA A 111 9.54 -42.58 18.30
N ARG A 112 9.54 -42.29 19.60
CA ARG A 112 10.00 -43.17 20.68
C ARG A 112 10.82 -44.36 20.16
N ASN A 113 12.13 -44.17 19.99
CA ASN A 113 13.05 -45.30 20.02
C ASN A 113 13.36 -45.59 21.48
N LEU A 114 12.57 -46.54 21.98
CA LEU A 114 12.80 -47.31 23.19
C LEU A 114 14.04 -48.20 22.94
N LYS A 115 15.15 -47.91 23.60
CA LYS A 115 16.07 -48.91 24.17
C LYS A 115 17.02 -48.26 25.16
#